data_AF-A0A2M8DDD4-F1
#
_entry.id   AF-A0A2M8DDD4-F1
#
_cell.length_a   1.000
_cell.length_b   1.000
_cell.length_c   1.000
_cell.angle_alpha   90.00
_cell.angle_beta   90.00
_cell.angle_gamma   90.00
#
_symmetry.space_group_name_H-M   'P 1'
#
loop_
_entity.id
_entity.type
_entity.pdbx_description
1 polymer ?
#
loop_
_entity_poly.entity_id
_entity_poly.type
_entity_poly.pdbx_seq_one_letter_code
_entity_poly.pdbx_strand_id
1 'polypeptide(L)'
;MEFGGDCWWKMTELRHLLRGFGCSVVQNQKRHPEQNAHLERSHRTDDEEFYIPRIMSINNTQQFYREAMNYLYYYNNVRKHSSLQGKTPFQIVQDKCRNIDVRMRIVPPIILDRISVDLGPWSGYHVLAQYLILIHKLTILITTRNLINSLIC
;
A
#
# COMPACT_ATOMS: atom_id res chain seq x y z
N MET A 1 11.29 -5.76 -5.47
CA MET A 1 10.60 -7.07 -5.63
C MET A 1 9.20 -6.88 -5.09
N GLU A 2 8.17 -6.97 -5.94
CA GLU A 2 6.75 -6.84 -5.57
C GLU A 2 6.29 -7.99 -4.67
N PHE A 3 5.19 -7.77 -3.95
CA PHE A 3 4.51 -8.79 -3.16
C PHE A 3 4.12 -9.96 -4.08
N GLY A 4 4.62 -11.17 -3.80
CA GLY A 4 4.39 -12.35 -4.64
C GLY A 4 5.34 -12.54 -5.83
N GLY A 5 6.56 -11.97 -5.79
CA GLY A 5 7.61 -12.17 -6.80
C GLY A 5 7.91 -13.64 -7.17
N ASP A 6 8.92 -13.87 -8.02
CA ASP A 6 9.21 -15.16 -8.69
C ASP A 6 9.44 -16.38 -7.77
N CYS A 7 9.41 -16.25 -6.45
CA CYS A 7 9.61 -17.38 -5.55
C CYS A 7 8.34 -18.24 -5.41
N TRP A 8 8.44 -19.45 -5.97
CA TRP A 8 7.35 -20.40 -6.09
C TRP A 8 6.69 -20.78 -4.75
N TRP A 9 7.47 -20.92 -3.68
CA TRP A 9 6.97 -21.31 -2.36
C TRP A 9 6.06 -20.26 -1.71
N LYS A 10 6.39 -18.95 -1.73
CA LYS A 10 5.54 -17.89 -1.19
C LYS A 10 4.20 -17.82 -1.94
N MET A 11 4.24 -18.02 -3.26
CA MET A 11 3.02 -18.08 -4.06
C MET A 11 2.18 -19.32 -3.77
N THR A 12 2.80 -20.46 -3.48
CA THR A 12 2.10 -21.69 -3.11
C THR A 12 1.41 -21.53 -1.76
N GLU A 13 2.13 -21.01 -0.76
CA GLU A 13 1.58 -20.73 0.56
C GLU A 13 0.45 -19.69 0.51
N LEU A 14 0.63 -18.59 -0.24
CA LEU A 14 -0.40 -17.58 -0.42
C LEU A 14 -1.68 -18.15 -1.07
N ARG A 15 -1.52 -19.01 -2.10
CA ARG A 15 -2.67 -19.68 -2.72
C ARG A 15 -3.35 -20.64 -1.75
N HIS A 16 -2.59 -21.35 -0.91
CA HIS A 16 -3.16 -22.24 0.10
C HIS A 16 -3.98 -21.45 1.13
N LEU A 17 -3.40 -20.36 1.65
CA LEU A 17 -4.08 -19.46 2.58
C LEU A 17 -5.39 -18.91 1.99
N LEU A 18 -5.33 -18.36 0.78
CA LEU A 18 -6.48 -17.73 0.13
C LEU A 18 -7.58 -18.72 -0.26
N ARG A 19 -7.22 -19.98 -0.58
CA ARG A 19 -8.21 -21.05 -0.78
C ARG A 19 -9.07 -21.29 0.45
N GLY A 20 -8.52 -21.12 1.67
CA GLY A 20 -9.30 -21.21 2.91
C GLY A 20 -10.43 -20.17 3.00
N PHE A 21 -10.29 -19.05 2.29
CA PHE A 21 -11.31 -18.00 2.18
C PHE A 21 -12.18 -18.11 0.92
N GLY A 22 -12.02 -19.18 0.12
CA GLY A 22 -12.68 -19.31 -1.18
C GLY A 22 -12.14 -18.37 -2.26
N CYS A 23 -10.96 -17.79 -2.05
CA CYS A 23 -10.32 -16.86 -2.97
C CYS A 23 -9.28 -17.55 -3.86
N SER A 24 -9.14 -17.08 -5.09
CA SER A 24 -8.10 -17.52 -6.04
C SER A 24 -7.15 -16.38 -6.37
N VAL A 25 -5.86 -16.68 -6.51
CA VAL A 25 -4.85 -15.70 -6.94
C VAL A 25 -4.73 -15.71 -8.46
N VAL A 26 -4.89 -14.54 -9.07
CA VAL A 26 -4.62 -14.29 -10.50
C VAL A 26 -3.37 -13.41 -10.58
N GLN A 27 -2.39 -13.82 -11.39
CA GLN A 27 -1.17 -13.05 -11.63
C GLN A 27 -1.21 -12.46 -13.04
N ASN A 28 -0.86 -11.19 -13.14
CA ASN A 28 -0.73 -10.52 -14.43
C ASN A 28 0.51 -11.03 -15.16
N GLN A 29 0.44 -10.99 -16.48
CA GLN A 29 1.52 -11.45 -17.34
C GLN A 29 2.70 -10.46 -17.25
N LYS A 30 3.92 -10.99 -17.22
CA LYS A 30 5.13 -10.16 -17.16
C LYS A 30 5.21 -9.28 -18.42
N ARG A 31 5.47 -7.99 -18.23
CA ARG A 31 5.61 -6.97 -19.31
C ARG A 31 4.30 -6.65 -20.04
N HIS A 32 3.16 -6.87 -19.40
CA HIS A 32 1.84 -6.50 -19.90
C HIS A 32 1.22 -5.39 -19.03
N PRO A 33 1.75 -4.16 -19.06
CA PRO A 33 1.28 -3.05 -18.22
C PRO A 33 -0.18 -2.66 -18.48
N GLU A 34 -0.72 -2.98 -19.65
CA GLU A 34 -2.13 -2.77 -20.01
C GLU A 34 -3.09 -3.51 -19.08
N GLN A 35 -2.67 -4.64 -18.48
CA GLN A 35 -3.48 -5.39 -17.51
C GLN A 35 -3.66 -4.63 -16.18
N ASN A 36 -2.76 -3.67 -15.90
CA ASN A 36 -2.82 -2.79 -14.73
C ASN A 36 -3.42 -1.41 -15.04
N ALA A 37 -3.86 -1.12 -16.27
CA ALA A 37 -4.22 0.24 -16.68
C ALA A 37 -5.29 0.91 -15.78
N HIS A 38 -6.22 0.14 -15.22
CA HIS A 38 -7.20 0.66 -14.26
C HIS A 38 -6.58 1.01 -12.90
N LEU A 39 -5.65 0.20 -12.41
CA LEU A 39 -4.92 0.42 -11.16
C LEU A 39 -4.03 1.67 -11.28
N GLU A 40 -3.22 1.75 -12.34
CA GLU A 40 -2.34 2.91 -12.58
C GLU A 40 -3.13 4.22 -12.70
N ARG A 41 -4.30 4.19 -13.34
CA ARG A 41 -5.19 5.34 -13.40
C ARG A 41 -5.74 5.72 -12.02
N SER A 42 -6.07 4.73 -11.19
CA SER A 42 -6.51 4.97 -9.81
C SER A 42 -5.39 5.64 -9.01
N HIS A 43 -4.17 5.10 -9.05
CA HIS A 43 -3.01 5.66 -8.37
C HIS A 43 -2.76 7.12 -8.74
N ARG A 44 -2.79 7.44 -10.04
CA ARG A 44 -2.67 8.83 -10.48
C ARG A 44 -3.79 9.73 -9.94
N THR A 45 -5.02 9.21 -9.86
CA THR A 45 -6.15 9.98 -9.31
C THR A 45 -5.94 10.25 -7.81
N ASP A 46 -5.45 9.25 -7.07
CA ASP A 46 -5.11 9.40 -5.66
C ASP A 46 -3.99 10.45 -5.48
N ASP A 47 -2.98 10.46 -6.36
CA ASP A 47 -1.93 11.46 -6.37
C ASP A 47 -2.48 12.87 -6.60
N GLU A 48 -3.25 13.06 -7.67
CA GLU A 48 -3.77 14.35 -8.10
C GLU A 48 -4.81 14.94 -7.12
N GLU A 49 -5.67 14.11 -6.53
CA GLU A 49 -6.80 14.58 -5.71
C GLU A 49 -6.54 14.53 -4.20
N PHE A 50 -5.64 13.65 -3.75
CA PHE A 50 -5.35 13.48 -2.33
C PHE A 50 -3.93 13.88 -1.98
N TYR A 51 -2.91 13.23 -2.54
CA TYR A 51 -1.54 13.42 -2.07
C TYR A 51 -0.99 14.81 -2.42
N ILE A 52 -0.92 15.17 -3.70
CA ILE A 52 -0.38 16.46 -4.16
C ILE A 52 -1.02 17.66 -3.43
N PRO A 53 -2.36 17.77 -3.30
CA PRO A 53 -2.97 18.93 -2.68
C PRO A 53 -2.88 18.95 -1.14
N ARG A 54 -2.77 17.79 -0.46
CA ARG A 54 -2.97 17.73 1.00
C ARG A 54 -1.73 17.32 1.78
N ILE A 55 -0.80 16.56 1.19
CA ILE A 55 0.26 15.89 1.95
C ILE A 55 1.13 16.86 2.73
N MET A 56 1.41 18.05 2.17
CA MET A 56 2.22 19.09 2.82
C MET A 56 1.54 19.74 4.03
N SER A 57 0.20 19.63 4.14
CA SER A 57 -0.57 20.17 5.26
C SER A 57 -0.77 19.16 6.40
N ILE A 58 -0.45 17.88 6.16
CA ILE A 58 -0.65 16.80 7.12
C ILE A 58 0.62 16.65 7.96
N ASN A 59 0.51 16.94 9.27
CA ASN A 59 1.68 17.03 10.14
C ASN A 59 1.91 15.79 11.01
N ASN A 60 0.96 14.87 11.06
CA ASN A 60 1.07 13.66 11.86
C ASN A 60 0.16 12.54 11.34
N THR A 61 0.43 11.33 11.82
CA THR A 61 -0.28 10.11 11.44
C THR A 61 -1.77 10.17 11.71
N GLN A 62 -2.22 10.78 12.81
CA GLN A 62 -3.64 10.89 13.13
C GLN A 62 -4.39 11.78 12.14
N GLN A 63 -3.79 12.91 11.76
CA GLN A 63 -4.33 13.78 10.71
C GLN A 63 -4.35 13.05 9.36
N PHE A 64 -3.29 12.32 9.02
CA PHE A 64 -3.24 11.50 7.81
C PHE A 64 -4.41 10.50 7.76
N TYR A 65 -4.62 9.74 8.85
CA TYR A 65 -5.71 8.78 8.96
C TYR A 65 -7.08 9.44 8.72
N ARG A 66 -7.33 10.59 9.35
CA ARG A 66 -8.60 11.32 9.20
C ARG A 66 -8.80 11.80 7.76
N GLU A 67 -7.79 12.44 7.16
CA GLU A 67 -7.87 12.94 5.79
C GLU A 67 -8.02 11.80 4.78
N ALA A 68 -7.25 10.72 4.93
CA ALA A 68 -7.33 9.56 4.05
C ALA A 68 -8.69 8.86 4.14
N MET A 69 -9.24 8.69 5.36
CA MET A 69 -10.57 8.11 5.55
C MET A 69 -11.66 8.99 4.91
N ASN A 70 -11.57 10.31 5.07
CA ASN A 70 -12.50 11.25 4.45
C ASN A 70 -12.42 11.18 2.92
N TYR A 71 -11.21 11.15 2.36
CA TYR A 71 -11.00 11.04 0.92
C TYR A 71 -11.55 9.72 0.37
N LEU A 72 -11.24 8.58 1.00
CA LEU A 72 -11.77 7.27 0.59
C LEU A 72 -13.30 7.23 0.64
N TYR A 73 -13.91 7.82 1.67
CA TYR A 73 -15.36 7.91 1.75
C TYR A 73 -15.92 8.77 0.61
N TYR A 74 -15.34 9.95 0.38
CA TYR A 74 -15.72 10.85 -0.71
C TYR A 74 -15.62 10.15 -2.07
N TYR A 75 -14.48 9.54 -2.37
CA TYR A 75 -14.24 8.83 -3.63
C TYR A 75 -15.27 7.72 -3.87
N ASN A 76 -15.51 6.87 -2.87
CA ASN A 76 -16.39 5.71 -3.02
C ASN A 76 -17.89 6.04 -3.00
N ASN A 77 -18.30 7.10 -2.31
CA ASN A 77 -19.72 7.35 -1.99
C ASN A 77 -20.29 8.68 -2.51
N VAL A 78 -19.45 9.65 -2.86
CA VAL A 78 -19.89 11.01 -3.22
C VAL A 78 -19.41 11.40 -4.62
N ARG A 79 -18.15 11.09 -4.95
CA ARG A 79 -17.53 11.40 -6.24
C ARG A 79 -18.24 10.65 -7.36
N LYS A 80 -18.75 11.39 -8.35
CA LYS A 80 -19.35 10.83 -9.57
C LYS A 80 -18.26 10.62 -10.60
N HIS A 81 -18.27 9.46 -11.26
CA HIS A 81 -17.26 9.13 -12.27
C HIS A 81 -17.91 9.09 -13.65
N SER A 82 -17.34 9.83 -14.61
CA SER A 82 -17.80 9.80 -16.01
C SER A 82 -17.70 8.39 -16.61
N SER A 83 -16.62 7.67 -16.29
CA SER A 83 -16.42 6.25 -16.68
C SER A 83 -17.46 5.30 -16.08
N LEU A 84 -18.19 5.73 -15.06
CA LEU A 84 -19.27 4.98 -14.40
C LEU A 84 -20.64 5.60 -14.67
N GLN A 85 -20.79 6.35 -15.78
CA GLN A 85 -22.05 6.99 -16.17
C GLN A 85 -22.61 7.93 -15.08
N GLY A 86 -21.72 8.62 -14.37
CA GLY A 86 -22.10 9.54 -13.29
C GLY A 86 -22.50 8.86 -11.98
N LYS A 87 -22.33 7.54 -11.86
CA LYS A 87 -22.50 6.81 -10.59
C LYS A 87 -21.22 6.85 -9.75
N THR A 88 -21.38 6.59 -8.46
CA THR A 88 -20.27 6.38 -7.53
C THR A 88 -19.79 4.92 -7.58
N PRO A 89 -18.54 4.62 -7.19
CA PRO A 89 -18.07 3.24 -7.10
C PRO A 89 -19.01 2.36 -6.27
N PHE A 90 -19.46 2.82 -5.11
CA PHE A 90 -20.36 2.03 -4.27
C PHE A 90 -21.71 1.74 -4.94
N GLN A 91 -22.29 2.69 -5.68
CA GLN A 91 -23.53 2.46 -6.43
C GLN A 91 -23.36 1.36 -7.48
N ILE A 92 -22.23 1.35 -8.20
CA ILE A 92 -21.93 0.29 -9.17
C ILE A 92 -21.84 -1.08 -8.49
N VAL A 93 -21.21 -1.15 -7.32
CA VAL A 93 -21.14 -2.42 -6.59
C VAL A 93 -22.52 -2.84 -6.08
N GLN A 94 -23.33 -1.91 -5.58
CA GLN A 94 -24.69 -2.20 -5.13
C GLN A 94 -25.60 -2.70 -6.27
N ASP A 95 -25.47 -2.13 -7.48
CA ASP A 95 -26.19 -2.57 -8.67
C ASP A 95 -25.79 -3.99 -9.09
N LYS A 96 -24.50 -4.34 -8.97
CA LYS A 96 -23.96 -5.66 -9.33
C LYS A 96 -24.18 -6.72 -8.25
N CYS A 97 -24.17 -6.31 -6.98
CA CYS A 97 -24.25 -7.18 -5.81
C CYS A 97 -25.42 -6.73 -4.93
N ARG A 98 -26.62 -7.27 -5.18
CA ARG A 98 -27.86 -6.90 -4.48
C ARG A 98 -27.79 -7.03 -2.94
N ASN A 99 -26.98 -7.95 -2.41
CA ASN A 99 -26.86 -8.22 -0.98
C ASN A 99 -25.52 -7.74 -0.39
N ILE A 100 -24.93 -6.68 -0.95
CA ILE A 100 -23.69 -6.12 -0.40
C ILE A 100 -23.92 -5.54 1.00
N ASP A 101 -22.99 -5.82 1.90
CA ASP A 101 -22.97 -5.21 3.22
C ASP A 101 -22.71 -3.70 3.11
N VAL A 102 -23.59 -2.89 3.69
CA VAL A 102 -23.49 -1.42 3.68
C VAL A 102 -22.17 -0.94 4.30
N ARG A 103 -21.55 -1.73 5.18
CA ARG A 103 -20.24 -1.41 5.77
C ARG A 103 -19.12 -1.34 4.73
N MET A 104 -19.24 -1.98 3.57
CA MET A 104 -18.26 -1.87 2.47
C MET A 104 -18.15 -0.45 1.90
N ARG A 105 -19.09 0.46 2.23
CA ARG A 105 -18.98 1.90 1.91
C ARG A 105 -17.78 2.56 2.57
N ILE A 106 -17.32 2.03 3.69
CA ILE A 106 -16.29 2.61 4.54
C ILE A 106 -15.10 1.67 4.54
N VAL A 107 -14.06 2.05 3.78
CA VAL A 107 -12.80 1.31 3.75
C VAL A 107 -11.79 2.05 4.62
N PRO A 108 -11.37 1.48 5.77
CA PRO A 108 -10.40 2.14 6.62
C PRO A 108 -9.04 2.19 5.90
N PRO A 109 -8.35 3.34 5.87
CA PRO A 109 -6.99 3.38 5.38
C PRO A 109 -6.10 2.53 6.29
N ILE A 110 -5.13 1.84 5.70
CA ILE A 110 -4.25 0.90 6.40
C ILE A 110 -2.81 1.40 6.28
N ILE A 111 -2.14 1.66 7.40
CA ILE A 111 -0.71 2.00 7.38
C ILE A 111 0.14 0.74 7.40
N LEU A 112 0.82 0.51 6.29
CA LEU A 112 1.62 -0.70 6.07
C LEU A 112 2.92 -0.73 6.89
N ASP A 113 3.43 0.41 7.35
CA ASP A 113 4.70 0.47 8.10
C ASP A 113 4.67 -0.39 9.37
N ARG A 114 3.52 -0.43 10.07
CA ARG A 114 3.37 -1.25 11.27
C ARG A 114 3.13 -2.72 10.92
N ILE A 115 2.27 -2.96 9.94
CA ILE A 115 1.82 -4.31 9.56
C ILE A 115 2.95 -5.10 8.90
N SER A 116 3.77 -4.46 8.08
CA SER A 116 4.90 -5.12 7.41
C SER A 116 5.94 -5.64 8.40
N VAL A 117 6.15 -4.95 9.52
CA VAL A 117 7.04 -5.43 10.59
C VAL A 117 6.44 -6.66 11.29
N ASP A 118 5.14 -6.61 11.60
CA ASP A 118 4.44 -7.71 12.28
C ASP A 118 4.30 -8.97 11.41
N LEU A 119 4.23 -8.82 10.08
CA LEU A 119 4.15 -9.94 9.14
C LEU A 119 5.46 -10.74 9.01
N GLY A 120 6.57 -10.27 9.56
CA GLY A 120 7.84 -11.00 9.60
C GLY A 120 8.36 -11.38 8.19
N PRO A 121 8.88 -12.62 7.97
CA PRO A 121 9.46 -13.06 6.69
C PRO A 121 8.50 -13.02 5.48
N TRP A 122 7.21 -12.88 5.74
CA TRP A 122 6.14 -12.76 4.74
C TRP A 122 5.96 -11.34 4.22
N SER A 123 6.52 -10.33 4.88
CA SER A 123 6.53 -8.97 4.37
C SER A 123 7.27 -8.88 3.02
N GLY A 124 6.82 -7.97 2.16
CA GLY A 124 7.55 -7.61 0.94
C GLY A 124 8.92 -7.01 1.28
N TYR A 125 9.75 -6.72 0.28
CA TYR A 125 11.01 -6.01 0.55
C TYR A 125 10.72 -4.74 1.35
N HIS A 126 11.31 -4.62 2.54
CA HIS A 126 11.39 -3.36 3.26
C HIS A 126 12.03 -2.34 2.32
N VAL A 127 11.25 -1.43 1.75
CA VAL A 127 11.78 -0.26 1.04
C VAL A 127 12.69 0.55 1.99
N LEU A 128 12.44 0.46 3.30
CA LEU A 128 13.26 1.00 4.38
C LEU A 128 14.55 0.22 4.70
N ALA A 129 14.72 -1.04 4.29
CA ALA A 129 15.93 -1.80 4.63
C ALA A 129 17.19 -1.19 4.00
N GLN A 130 17.06 -0.54 2.84
CA GLN A 130 18.16 0.18 2.21
C GLN A 130 18.63 1.37 3.07
N TYR A 131 17.70 2.09 3.71
CA TYR A 131 18.02 3.21 4.61
C TYR A 131 18.53 2.74 5.99
N LEU A 132 17.98 1.67 6.54
CA LEU A 132 18.45 1.07 7.80
C LEU A 132 19.88 0.54 7.70
N ILE A 133 20.22 -0.13 6.59
CA ILE A 133 21.61 -0.58 6.33
C ILE A 133 22.56 0.61 6.19
N LEU A 134 22.12 1.70 5.56
CA LEU A 134 22.92 2.91 5.41
C LEU A 134 23.20 3.58 6.76
N ILE A 135 22.16 3.71 7.62
CA ILE A 135 22.30 4.26 8.97
C ILE A 135 23.23 3.38 9.81
N HIS A 136 23.05 2.06 9.80
CA HIS A 136 23.89 1.15 10.59
C HIS A 136 25.35 1.15 10.12
N LYS A 137 25.60 1.23 8.81
CA LYS A 137 26.96 1.43 8.26
C LYS A 137 27.54 2.77 8.69
N LEU A 138 26.78 3.86 8.65
CA LEU A 138 27.24 5.18 9.10
C LEU A 138 27.60 5.16 10.59
N THR A 139 26.75 4.55 11.43
CA THR A 139 27.02 4.42 12.87
C THR A 139 28.30 3.64 13.11
N ILE A 140 28.49 2.48 12.47
CA ILE A 140 29.72 1.68 12.60
C ILE A 140 30.97 2.45 12.10
N LEU A 141 30.86 3.22 11.02
CA LEU A 141 31.96 4.02 10.48
C LEU A 141 32.34 5.21 11.37
N ILE A 142 31.36 5.81 12.05
CA ILE A 142 31.58 6.87 13.04
C ILE A 142 32.18 6.29 14.33
N THR A 143 31.69 5.14 14.82
CA THR A 143 32.23 4.50 16.02
C THR A 143 33.66 4.02 15.81
N THR A 144 33.99 3.47 14.63
CA THR A 144 35.36 3.05 14.29
C THR A 144 36.32 4.22 14.10
N ARG A 145 35.88 5.34 13.50
CA ARG A 145 36.67 6.60 13.45
C ARG A 145 36.94 7.18 14.84
N ASN A 146 35.95 7.16 15.73
CA ASN A 146 36.11 7.66 17.11
C ASN A 146 37.04 6.77 17.96
N LEU A 147 37.05 5.45 17.74
CA LEU A 147 37.99 4.52 18.38
C LEU A 147 39.43 4.70 17.89
N ILE A 148 39.64 4.96 16.59
CA ILE A 148 40.99 5.21 16.04
C ILE A 148 41.55 6.55 16.57
N ASN A 149 40.71 7.59 16.68
CA ASN A 149 41.14 8.88 17.24
C ASN A 149 41.39 8.85 18.77
N SER A 150 40.85 7.86 19.49
CA SER A 150 41.12 7.65 20.93
C SER A 150 42.38 6.81 21.20
N LEU A 151 43.01 6.23 20.17
CA LEU A 151 44.24 5.43 20.27
C LEU A 151 45.48 6.17 19.74
N ILE A 152 45.33 7.43 19.29
CA ILE A 152 46.41 8.29 18.77
C ILE A 152 46.65 9.53 19.67
N CYS A 153 46.11 9.54 20.90
CA CYS A 153 46.54 10.46 21.95
C CYS A 153 47.12 9.69 23.14
#